data_AF-A0A811ZR29-F1
#
_entry.id   AF-A0A811ZR29-F1
#
_cell.length_a   1.000
_cell.length_b   1.000
_cell.length_c   1.000
_cell.angle_alpha   90.00
_cell.angle_beta   90.00
_cell.angle_gamma   90.00
#
_symmetry.space_group_name_H-M   'P 1'
#
loop_
_entity.id
_entity.type
_entity.pdbx_description
1 polymer ?
#
loop_
_entity_poly.entity_id
_entity_poly.type
_entity_poly.pdbx_seq_one_letter_code
_entity_poly.pdbx_strand_id
1 'polypeptide(L)'
;MSTPAQKRLVWDLKQLQEDPSVGVSGAPSENNIMQWNTVIFGPEGTPFGDGTFKLVIEFSEEYPNKPPTVRLLSKMFHPNVYADGSICLDILQNPWSPTYDVFSLLTSIQSLLDEPNPNSPASSQAAQLHQENKREYEKRVLAVVEQSWNDSR
;
A
#
# COMPACT_ATOMS: atom_id res chain seq x y z
N MET A 1 -3.64 -5.58 30.02
CA MET A 1 -5.01 -5.47 29.48
C MET A 1 -4.90 -4.95 28.07
N SER A 2 -5.61 -5.54 27.10
CA SER A 2 -5.54 -5.10 25.69
C SER A 2 -6.23 -3.75 25.48
N THR A 3 -5.59 -2.83 24.77
CA THR A 3 -6.12 -1.49 24.48
C THR A 3 -7.26 -1.55 23.45
N PRO A 4 -8.11 -0.51 23.33
CA PRO A 4 -9.13 -0.45 22.29
C PRO A 4 -8.55 -0.58 20.88
N ALA A 5 -7.40 0.06 20.61
CA ALA A 5 -6.68 -0.03 19.34
C ALA A 5 -6.25 -1.49 19.05
N GLN A 6 -5.67 -2.18 20.04
CA GLN A 6 -5.29 -3.58 19.87
C GLN A 6 -6.49 -4.49 19.59
N LYS A 7 -7.62 -4.27 20.28
CA LYS A 7 -8.86 -5.04 20.02
C LYS A 7 -9.39 -4.78 18.62
N ARG A 8 -9.31 -3.54 18.14
CA ARG A 8 -9.67 -3.18 16.76
C ARG A 8 -8.75 -3.89 15.76
N LEU A 9 -7.43 -3.89 15.98
CA LEU A 9 -6.49 -4.56 15.09
C LEU A 9 -6.68 -6.09 14.99
N VAL A 10 -7.10 -6.74 16.09
CA VAL A 10 -7.48 -8.16 16.03
C VAL A 10 -8.72 -8.37 15.15
N TRP A 11 -9.68 -7.43 15.18
CA TRP A 11 -10.85 -7.48 14.31
C TRP A 11 -10.46 -7.24 12.85
N ASP A 12 -9.62 -6.23 12.57
CA ASP A 12 -9.09 -5.96 11.22
C ASP A 12 -8.33 -7.15 10.65
N LEU A 13 -7.58 -7.89 11.48
CA LEU A 13 -6.85 -9.08 11.05
C LEU A 13 -7.81 -10.16 10.59
N LYS A 14 -8.93 -10.32 11.30
CA LYS A 14 -9.97 -11.26 10.91
C LYS A 14 -10.61 -10.84 9.60
N GLN A 15 -10.94 -9.56 9.41
CA GLN A 15 -11.52 -9.07 8.15
C GLN A 15 -10.57 -9.28 6.97
N LEU A 16 -9.28 -9.00 7.15
CA LEU A 16 -8.27 -9.24 6.11
C LEU A 16 -8.14 -10.73 5.72
N GLN A 17 -8.43 -11.64 6.63
CA GLN A 17 -8.39 -13.09 6.40
C GLN A 17 -9.69 -13.66 5.82
N GLU A 18 -10.79 -12.91 5.84
CA GLU A 18 -12.11 -13.40 5.37
C GLU A 18 -12.19 -13.48 3.84
N ASP A 19 -11.48 -12.61 3.11
CA ASP A 19 -11.43 -12.65 1.63
C ASP A 19 -9.99 -12.58 1.09
N PRO A 20 -9.32 -13.72 0.92
CA PRO A 20 -7.95 -13.78 0.39
C PRO A 20 -7.86 -13.57 -1.13
N SER A 21 -8.98 -13.38 -1.84
CA SER A 21 -9.00 -13.34 -3.31
C SER A 21 -8.56 -12.01 -3.92
N VAL A 22 -8.46 -10.94 -3.12
CA VAL A 22 -8.30 -9.56 -3.61
C VAL A 22 -6.83 -9.19 -3.89
N GLY A 23 -5.91 -10.14 -3.87
CA GLY A 23 -4.50 -9.86 -4.16
C GLY A 23 -3.84 -8.92 -3.12
N VAL A 24 -4.38 -8.88 -1.90
CA VAL A 24 -3.77 -8.20 -0.76
C VAL A 24 -3.67 -9.17 0.41
N SER A 25 -2.61 -9.06 1.19
CA SER A 25 -2.39 -9.90 2.37
C SER A 25 -1.60 -9.16 3.42
N GLY A 26 -1.69 -9.60 4.67
CA GLY A 26 -0.96 -8.96 5.75
C GLY A 26 -1.13 -9.66 7.08
N ALA A 27 -0.15 -9.44 7.96
CA ALA A 27 -0.16 -9.95 9.32
C ALA A 27 0.61 -9.00 10.25
N PRO A 28 0.26 -8.97 11.54
CA PRO A 28 1.09 -8.31 12.55
C PRO A 28 2.48 -8.95 12.62
N SER A 29 3.46 -8.15 13.01
CA SER A 29 4.81 -8.63 13.32
C SER A 29 4.79 -9.50 14.57
N GLU A 30 5.68 -10.49 14.66
CA GLU A 30 5.66 -11.54 15.69
C GLU A 30 5.45 -11.04 17.12
N ASN A 31 6.07 -9.91 17.48
CA ASN A 31 6.06 -9.36 18.83
C ASN A 31 5.37 -7.99 18.93
N ASN A 32 4.75 -7.50 17.85
CA ASN A 32 4.16 -6.17 17.83
C ASN A 32 2.91 -6.10 16.94
N ILE A 33 1.73 -6.13 17.56
CA ILE A 33 0.45 -5.96 16.85
C ILE A 33 0.28 -4.57 16.25
N MET A 34 1.05 -3.56 16.70
CA MET A 34 1.00 -2.20 16.15
C MET A 34 1.87 -2.03 14.90
N GLN A 35 2.55 -3.08 14.43
CA GLN A 35 3.33 -3.04 13.20
C GLN A 35 3.01 -4.25 12.34
N TRP A 36 2.51 -4.02 11.13
CA TRP A 36 2.10 -5.09 10.23
C TRP A 36 3.00 -5.14 9.02
N ASN A 37 3.32 -6.36 8.59
CA ASN A 37 3.94 -6.62 7.31
C ASN A 37 2.84 -7.05 6.35
N THR A 38 2.74 -6.34 5.22
CA THR A 38 1.69 -6.58 4.23
C THR A 38 2.29 -6.71 2.84
N VAL A 39 1.52 -7.34 1.96
CA VAL A 39 1.88 -7.58 0.56
C VAL A 39 0.70 -7.20 -0.30
N ILE A 40 0.97 -6.46 -1.37
CA ILE A 40 0.00 -6.15 -2.43
C ILE A 40 0.54 -6.75 -3.72
N PHE A 41 -0.29 -7.58 -4.34
CA PHE A 41 -0.07 -8.05 -5.71
C PHE A 41 -0.54 -6.97 -6.67
N GLY A 42 0.29 -6.69 -7.67
CA GLY A 42 -0.04 -5.72 -8.71
C GLY A 42 -1.31 -6.13 -9.47
N PRO A 43 -2.24 -5.19 -9.73
CA PRO A 43 -3.49 -5.53 -10.40
C PRO A 43 -3.27 -6.10 -11.81
N GLU A 44 -4.03 -7.13 -12.16
CA GLU A 44 -4.01 -7.71 -13.51
C GLU A 44 -4.39 -6.66 -14.56
N GLY A 45 -3.77 -6.75 -15.75
CA GLY A 45 -4.03 -5.79 -16.83
C GLY A 45 -3.32 -4.44 -16.68
N THR A 46 -2.59 -4.22 -15.59
CA THR A 46 -1.76 -3.03 -15.37
C THR A 46 -0.27 -3.34 -15.60
N PRO A 47 0.59 -2.32 -15.82
CA PRO A 47 2.04 -2.53 -15.89
C PRO A 47 2.64 -3.11 -14.60
N PHE A 48 1.93 -3.02 -13.47
CA PHE A 48 2.32 -3.58 -12.19
C PHE A 48 1.97 -5.06 -12.04
N GLY A 49 1.24 -5.65 -13.00
CA GLY A 49 0.86 -7.06 -12.99
C GLY A 49 2.05 -7.99 -12.72
N ASP A 50 1.77 -9.10 -12.04
CA ASP A 50 2.77 -10.06 -11.53
C ASP A 50 3.76 -9.50 -10.48
N GLY A 51 3.69 -8.20 -10.16
CA GLY A 51 4.47 -7.58 -9.08
C GLY A 51 4.01 -8.00 -7.70
N THR A 52 4.95 -8.14 -6.77
CA THR A 52 4.68 -8.49 -5.36
C THR A 52 5.31 -7.44 -4.44
N PHE A 53 4.53 -6.44 -4.03
CA PHE A 53 5.05 -5.28 -3.32
C PHE A 53 4.84 -5.39 -1.82
N LYS A 54 5.93 -5.27 -1.06
CA LYS A 54 5.92 -5.35 0.40
C LYS A 54 5.72 -3.96 1.01
N LEU A 55 4.86 -3.88 2.01
CA LEU A 55 4.61 -2.67 2.79
C LEU A 55 4.68 -2.96 4.28
N VAL A 56 4.96 -1.91 5.03
CA VAL A 56 4.80 -1.88 6.48
C VAL A 56 3.73 -0.87 6.84
N ILE A 57 2.85 -1.28 7.75
CA ILE A 57 1.84 -0.42 8.35
C ILE A 57 2.16 -0.26 9.83
N GLU A 58 2.26 1.00 10.28
CA GLU A 58 2.52 1.36 11.66
C GLU A 58 1.30 2.05 12.27
N PHE A 59 0.79 1.47 13.34
CA PHE A 59 -0.37 1.94 14.08
C PHE A 59 0.06 2.65 15.35
N SER A 60 -0.79 3.55 15.83
CA SER A 60 -0.68 4.16 17.16
C SER A 60 -1.84 3.71 18.04
N GLU A 61 -1.76 3.99 19.34
CA GLU A 61 -2.87 3.75 20.28
C GLU A 61 -4.13 4.61 19.98
N GLU A 62 -4.00 5.60 19.08
CA GLU A 62 -5.13 6.41 18.60
C GLU A 62 -5.88 5.76 17.43
N TYR A 63 -5.41 4.63 16.90
CA TYR A 63 -6.13 3.88 15.86
C TYR A 63 -7.47 3.32 16.41
N PRO A 64 -8.60 3.44 15.69
CA PRO A 64 -8.77 3.91 14.31
C PRO A 64 -9.14 5.39 14.17
N ASN A 65 -9.07 6.19 15.23
CA ASN A 65 -9.41 7.62 15.16
C ASN A 65 -8.38 8.42 14.35
N LYS A 66 -7.10 8.02 14.42
CA LYS A 66 -6.04 8.50 13.53
C LYS A 66 -5.67 7.41 12.51
N PRO A 67 -5.31 7.80 11.28
CA PRO A 67 -4.82 6.87 10.26
C PRO A 67 -3.51 6.22 10.72
N PRO A 68 -3.23 4.99 10.28
CA PRO A 68 -1.88 4.44 10.39
C PRO A 68 -0.93 5.13 9.41
N THR A 69 0.38 4.95 9.64
CA THR A 69 1.41 5.31 8.65
C THR A 69 1.70 4.09 7.77
N VAL A 70 1.79 4.28 6.46
CA VAL A 70 2.07 3.21 5.50
C VAL A 70 3.31 3.55 4.69
N ARG A 71 4.19 2.57 4.51
CA ARG A 71 5.40 2.71 3.71
C ARG A 71 5.67 1.47 2.89
N LEU A 72 5.98 1.66 1.61
CA LEU A 72 6.50 0.60 0.73
C LEU A 72 7.95 0.28 1.13
N LEU A 73 8.20 -1.00 1.36
CA LEU A 73 9.56 -1.53 1.52
C LEU A 73 10.17 -1.88 0.16
N SER A 74 9.35 -2.38 -0.76
CA SER A 74 9.77 -2.63 -2.14
C SER A 74 10.02 -1.31 -2.86
N LYS A 75 11.05 -1.28 -3.72
CA LYS A 75 11.29 -0.12 -4.58
C LYS A 75 10.12 0.07 -5.53
N MET A 76 9.67 1.32 -5.64
CA MET A 76 8.49 1.65 -6.42
C MET A 76 8.73 2.82 -7.37
N PHE A 77 8.13 2.72 -8.56
CA PHE A 77 8.08 3.79 -9.54
C PHE A 77 6.62 4.10 -9.86
N HIS A 78 6.03 5.02 -9.11
CA HIS A 78 4.61 5.36 -9.20
C HIS A 78 4.40 6.86 -8.96
N PRO A 79 3.46 7.54 -9.67
CA PRO A 79 3.22 8.98 -9.50
C PRO A 79 2.92 9.41 -8.07
N ASN A 80 2.23 8.58 -7.29
CA ASN A 80 1.83 8.88 -5.91
C ASN A 80 2.70 8.24 -4.82
N VAL A 81 3.87 7.69 -5.17
CA VAL A 81 4.83 7.12 -4.21
C VAL A 81 6.12 7.95 -4.19
N TYR A 82 6.56 8.32 -2.99
CA TYR A 82 7.82 9.02 -2.76
C TYR A 82 9.02 8.05 -2.82
N ALA A 83 10.22 8.59 -3.03
CA ALA A 83 11.45 7.80 -3.12
C ALA A 83 11.81 7.02 -1.83
N ASP A 84 11.30 7.46 -0.68
CA ASP A 84 11.44 6.80 0.62
C ASP A 84 10.39 5.70 0.87
N GLY A 85 9.48 5.50 -0.07
CA GLY A 85 8.37 4.53 0.00
C GLY A 85 7.10 5.08 0.64
N SER A 86 7.08 6.34 1.09
CA SER A 86 5.86 6.97 1.61
C SER A 86 4.81 7.11 0.50
N ILE A 87 3.54 6.93 0.83
CA ILE A 87 2.43 6.95 -0.15
C ILE A 87 1.60 8.22 0.04
N CYS A 88 1.40 8.97 -1.03
CA CYS A 88 0.46 10.09 -1.05
C CYS A 88 -0.94 9.57 -1.44
N LEU A 89 -1.73 9.20 -0.44
CA LEU A 89 -3.10 8.73 -0.60
C LEU A 89 -4.04 9.56 0.26
N ASP A 90 -5.09 10.11 -0.36
CA ASP A 90 -5.97 11.12 0.27
C ASP A 90 -6.63 10.60 1.56
N ILE A 91 -6.99 9.31 1.61
CA ILE A 91 -7.60 8.70 2.81
C ILE A 91 -6.63 8.65 4.00
N LEU A 92 -5.30 8.65 3.78
CA LEU A 92 -4.30 8.68 4.85
C LEU A 92 -4.06 10.09 5.41
N GLN A 93 -4.63 11.12 4.79
CA GLN A 93 -4.45 12.51 5.21
C GLN A 93 -5.77 13.11 5.68
N ASN A 94 -6.64 13.49 4.75
CA ASN A 94 -7.96 14.03 5.02
C ASN A 94 -8.85 13.89 3.77
N PRO A 95 -10.03 13.27 3.89
CA PRO A 95 -10.66 12.78 5.12
C PRO A 95 -10.30 11.31 5.46
N TRP A 96 -9.61 11.10 6.58
CA TRP A 96 -9.57 9.78 7.24
C TRP A 96 -10.88 9.54 8.00
N SER A 97 -11.41 8.33 7.92
CA SER A 97 -12.58 7.89 8.69
C SER A 97 -12.25 6.65 9.50
N PRO A 98 -12.65 6.56 10.78
CA PRO A 98 -12.49 5.35 11.60
C PRO A 98 -13.25 4.12 11.08
N THR A 99 -14.09 4.29 10.05
CA THR A 99 -14.77 3.21 9.33
C THR A 99 -13.83 2.43 8.41
N TYR A 100 -12.69 3.01 8.00
CA TYR A 100 -11.69 2.28 7.23
C TYR A 100 -10.99 1.25 8.12
N ASP A 101 -10.76 0.08 7.55
CA ASP A 101 -10.01 -1.04 8.13
C ASP A 101 -8.75 -1.33 7.30
N VAL A 102 -7.92 -2.26 7.76
CA VAL A 102 -6.68 -2.64 7.05
C VAL A 102 -6.97 -3.18 5.64
N PHE A 103 -8.06 -3.93 5.46
CA PHE A 103 -8.43 -4.48 4.16
C PHE A 103 -8.76 -3.37 3.15
N SER A 104 -9.71 -2.49 3.47
CA SER A 104 -10.07 -1.34 2.63
C SER A 104 -8.90 -0.41 2.36
N LEU A 105 -7.98 -0.23 3.32
CA LEU A 105 -6.75 0.52 3.11
C LEU A 105 -5.84 -0.14 2.07
N LEU A 106 -5.56 -1.44 2.19
CA LEU A 106 -4.71 -2.16 1.24
C LEU A 106 -5.32 -2.20 -0.16
N THR A 107 -6.63 -2.45 -0.26
CA THR A 107 -7.36 -2.43 -1.54
C THR A 107 -7.31 -1.04 -2.17
N SER A 108 -7.41 0.03 -1.37
CA SER A 108 -7.28 1.40 -1.88
C SER A 108 -5.88 1.68 -2.44
N ILE A 109 -4.83 1.16 -1.80
CA ILE A 109 -3.45 1.27 -2.31
C ILE A 109 -3.27 0.44 -3.59
N GLN A 110 -3.87 -0.74 -3.66
CA GLN A 110 -3.85 -1.58 -4.86
C GLN A 110 -4.53 -0.87 -6.04
N SER A 111 -5.72 -0.28 -5.83
CA SER A 111 -6.42 0.50 -6.86
C SER A 111 -5.61 1.73 -7.30
N LEU A 112 -4.86 2.36 -6.38
CA LEU A 112 -3.98 3.48 -6.72
C LEU A 112 -2.89 3.10 -7.74
N LEU A 113 -2.44 1.84 -7.76
CA LEU A 113 -1.47 1.35 -8.76
C LEU A 113 -2.05 1.31 -10.18
N ASP A 114 -3.36 1.07 -10.31
CA ASP A 114 -4.07 1.08 -11.59
C ASP A 114 -4.44 2.51 -12.01
N GLU A 115 -4.97 3.29 -11.06
CA GLU A 115 -5.45 4.65 -11.29
C GLU A 115 -4.67 5.67 -10.43
N PRO A 116 -3.53 6.20 -10.93
CA PRO A 116 -2.77 7.20 -10.22
C PRO A 116 -3.57 8.50 -10.03
N ASN A 117 -3.50 9.11 -8.83
CA ASN A 117 -4.12 10.40 -8.55
C ASN A 117 -3.31 11.55 -9.18
N PRO A 118 -3.82 12.26 -10.20
CA PRO A 118 -3.06 13.32 -10.89
C PRO A 118 -2.92 14.59 -10.06
N ASN A 119 -3.75 14.79 -9.02
CA ASN A 119 -3.76 16.01 -8.21
C ASN A 119 -2.64 16.05 -7.16
N SER A 120 -2.03 14.91 -6.86
CA SER A 120 -1.04 14.77 -5.78
C SER A 120 0.19 13.95 -6.22
N PRO A 121 0.96 14.40 -7.24
CA PRO A 121 2.15 13.68 -7.69
C PRO A 121 3.27 13.79 -6.65
N ALA A 122 3.55 12.67 -5.98
CA ALA A 122 4.71 12.50 -5.09
C ALA A 122 6.02 12.38 -5.89
N SER A 123 5.95 11.78 -7.08
CA SER A 123 7.06 11.66 -8.02
C SER A 123 6.73 12.37 -9.31
N SER A 124 7.30 13.57 -9.49
CA SER A 124 7.14 14.38 -10.71
C SER A 124 7.63 13.64 -11.95
N GLN A 125 8.72 12.90 -11.83
CA GLN A 125 9.26 12.10 -12.94
C GLN A 125 8.30 10.98 -13.36
N ALA A 126 7.73 10.24 -12.41
CA ALA A 126 6.77 9.19 -12.72
C ALA A 126 5.49 9.76 -13.32
N ALA A 127 4.99 10.87 -12.77
CA ALA A 127 3.81 11.57 -13.29
C ALA A 127 4.01 12.08 -14.73
N GLN A 128 5.15 12.70 -15.02
CA GLN A 128 5.48 13.19 -16.35
C GLN A 128 5.58 12.04 -17.36
N LEU A 129 6.32 10.97 -17.03
CA LEU A 129 6.44 9.82 -17.93
C LEU A 129 5.09 9.12 -18.15
N HIS A 130 4.25 9.02 -17.13
CA HIS A 130 2.91 8.46 -17.27
C HIS A 130 2.05 9.23 -18.29
N GLN A 131 2.18 10.56 -18.33
CA GLN A 131 1.41 11.43 -19.25
C GLN A 131 2.04 11.55 -20.65
N GLU A 132 3.35 11.76 -20.72
CA GLU A 132 4.06 12.14 -21.96
C GLU A 132 4.71 10.95 -22.68
N ASN A 133 5.07 9.89 -21.96
CA ASN A 133 5.80 8.76 -22.52
C ASN A 133 5.47 7.44 -21.81
N LYS A 134 4.24 6.96 -22.06
CA LYS A 134 3.72 5.72 -21.45
C LYS A 134 4.63 4.50 -21.67
N ARG A 135 5.31 4.41 -22.81
CA ARG A 135 6.25 3.30 -23.11
C ARG A 135 7.45 3.28 -22.17
N GLU A 136 8.06 4.44 -21.91
CA GLU A 136 9.19 4.52 -20.97
C GLU A 136 8.72 4.36 -19.52
N TYR A 137 7.51 4.86 -19.19
CA TYR A 137 6.88 4.60 -17.89
C TYR A 137 6.71 3.10 -17.64
N GLU A 138 6.07 2.38 -18.56
CA GLU A 138 5.86 0.92 -18.47
C GLU A 138 7.18 0.17 -18.33
N LYS A 139 8.21 0.54 -19.10
CA LYS A 139 9.54 -0.07 -18.99
C LYS A 139 10.14 0.08 -17.58
N ARG A 140 9.96 1.24 -16.94
CA ARG A 140 10.44 1.48 -15.57
C ARG A 140 9.59 0.74 -14.53
N VAL A 141 8.29 0.65 -14.76
CA VAL A 141 7.40 -0.15 -13.90
C VAL A 141 7.77 -1.63 -13.96
N LEU A 142 8.02 -2.19 -15.15
CA LEU A 142 8.43 -3.59 -15.29
C LEU A 142 9.75 -3.86 -14.56
N ALA A 143 10.69 -2.92 -14.56
CA ALA A 143 11.95 -3.06 -13.82
C ALA A 143 11.75 -3.14 -12.30
N VAL A 144 10.74 -2.44 -11.73
CA VAL A 144 10.42 -2.56 -10.30
C VAL A 144 9.58 -3.80 -9.99
N VAL A 145 8.75 -4.27 -10.92
CA VAL A 145 8.07 -5.58 -10.84
C VAL A 145 9.09 -6.70 -10.74
N GLU A 146 10.07 -6.75 -11.64
CA GLU A 146 11.14 -7.76 -11.61
C GLU A 146 11.97 -7.71 -10.32
N GLN A 147 12.24 -6.50 -9.80
CA GLN A 147 12.96 -6.33 -8.54
C GLN A 147 12.17 -6.88 -7.35
N SER A 148 10.84 -6.72 -7.36
CA SER A 148 9.96 -7.18 -6.27
C SER A 148 10.05 -8.70 -6.02
N TRP A 149 10.39 -9.49 -7.05
CA TRP A 149 10.59 -10.93 -6.93
C TRP A 149 11.88 -11.30 -6.17
N ASN A 150 12.90 -10.45 -6.26
CA ASN A 150 14.17 -10.67 -5.56
C ASN A 150 14.10 -10.31 -4.08
N ASP A 151 13.25 -9.33 -3.73
CA ASP A 151 12.99 -8.97 -2.34
C ASP A 151 12.27 -10.08 -1.56
N SER A 152 11.73 -11.08 -2.26
CA SER A 152 11.02 -12.23 -1.69
C SER A 152 11.92 -13.41 -1.31
N ARG A 153 13.24 -13.29 -1.51
CA ARG A 153 14.27 -14.23 -1.03
C ARG A 153 14.95 -13.73 0.23
#